data_AF-A0A6V8PUI5-F1
#
_entry.id   AF-A0A6V8PUI5-F1
#
_cell.length_a   1.000
_cell.length_b   1.000
_cell.length_c   1.000
_cell.angle_alpha   90.00
_cell.angle_beta   90.00
_cell.angle_gamma   90.00
#
_symmetry.space_group_name_H-M   'P 1'
#
loop_
_entity.id
_entity.type
_entity.pdbx_description
1 polymer ?
#
loop_
_entity_poly.entity_id
_entity_poly.type
_entity_poly.pdbx_seq_one_letter_code
_entity_poly.pdbx_strand_id
1 'polypeptide(L)'
;MQTTRGCPFACDFCSVTTFFGRTYRFCPIPGIISELRDLKAKLVAFVDDNIGGNFKRAKELFSELIPLKLKWYSQASINISQDDELLELARKSGCIGLFIGLESLSTQNLEAVGKKV
;
A
#
# COMPACT_ATOMS: atom_id res chain seq x y z
N MET A 1 8.34 0.33 8.41
CA MET A 1 7.43 1.38 8.91
C MET A 1 6.01 1.04 8.49
N GLN A 2 5.01 1.29 9.35
CA GLN A 2 3.61 1.02 9.03
C GLN A 2 2.84 2.35 8.95
N THR A 3 2.21 2.62 7.81
CA THR A 3 1.45 3.85 7.55
C THR A 3 -0.06 3.63 7.65
N THR A 4 -0.49 2.38 7.45
CA THR A 4 -1.87 1.94 7.53
C THR A 4 -1.97 0.57 8.21
N ARG A 5 -3.12 0.29 8.83
CA ARG A 5 -3.47 -1.02 9.39
C ARG A 5 -4.82 -1.47 8.87
N GLY A 6 -4.91 -2.74 8.46
CA GLY A 6 -6.14 -3.36 8.00
C GLY A 6 -6.38 -3.17 6.51
N CYS A 7 -7.40 -3.85 6.00
CA CYS A 7 -7.84 -3.79 4.61
C CYS A 7 -9.35 -4.05 4.55
N PRO A 8 -10.15 -3.27 3.78
CA PRO A 8 -11.59 -3.47 3.65
C PRO A 8 -11.95 -4.64 2.73
N PHE A 9 -10.98 -5.13 1.95
CA PHE A 9 -11.14 -6.38 1.22
C PHE A 9 -11.34 -7.54 2.20
N ALA A 10 -12.09 -8.53 1.75
CA ALA A 10 -12.47 -9.70 2.56
C ALA A 10 -12.16 -10.96 1.76
N CYS A 11 -10.88 -11.10 1.38
CA CYS A 11 -10.41 -12.32 0.75
C CYS A 11 -10.40 -13.43 1.81
N ASP A 12 -11.01 -14.58 1.53
CA ASP A 12 -11.28 -15.61 2.53
C ASP A 12 -10.01 -16.23 3.15
N PHE A 13 -8.92 -16.25 2.39
CA PHE A 13 -7.61 -16.73 2.85
C PHE A 13 -6.83 -15.72 3.70
N CYS A 14 -7.26 -14.45 3.75
CA CYS A 14 -6.49 -13.36 4.33
C CYS A 14 -6.83 -13.14 5.81
N SER A 15 -5.82 -13.23 6.68
CA SER A 15 -5.99 -13.04 8.13
C SER A 15 -6.16 -11.56 8.54
N VAL A 16 -5.80 -10.62 7.68
CA VAL A 16 -5.83 -9.16 7.96
C VAL A 16 -7.22 -8.73 8.41
N THR A 17 -8.25 -9.15 7.68
CA THR A 17 -9.64 -8.76 7.94
C THR A 17 -10.15 -9.33 9.26
N THR A 18 -9.71 -10.53 9.63
CA THR A 18 -10.04 -11.16 10.91
C THR A 18 -9.38 -10.44 12.08
N PHE A 19 -8.12 -10.00 11.92
CA PHE A 19 -7.37 -9.33 12.98
C PHE A 19 -7.71 -7.84 13.15
N PHE A 20 -7.89 -7.13 12.05
CA PHE A 20 -8.04 -5.66 12.05
C PHE A 20 -9.43 -5.18 11.64
N GLY A 21 -10.35 -6.10 11.35
CA GLY A 21 -11.65 -5.79 10.79
C GLY A 21 -11.57 -5.34 9.33
N ARG A 22 -12.75 -5.07 8.75
CA ARG A 22 -12.91 -4.60 7.35
C ARG A 22 -12.71 -3.08 7.24
N THR A 23 -11.72 -2.53 7.93
CA THR A 23 -11.51 -1.08 8.00
C THR A 23 -10.05 -0.73 7.82
N TYR A 24 -9.80 0.50 7.39
CA TYR A 24 -8.47 1.08 7.46
C TYR A 24 -8.34 1.94 8.71
N ARG A 25 -7.16 1.86 9.33
CA ARG A 25 -6.68 2.85 10.30
C ARG A 25 -5.41 3.47 9.77
N PHE A 26 -5.35 4.79 9.82
CA PHE A 26 -4.34 5.57 9.13
C PHE A 26 -3.47 6.32 10.12
N CYS A 27 -2.16 6.22 9.96
CA CYS A 27 -1.24 7.14 10.61
C CYS A 27 -1.32 8.51 9.89
N PRO A 28 -1.32 9.65 10.60
CA PRO A 28 -1.27 10.97 9.97
C PRO A 28 -0.03 11.10 9.08
N ILE A 29 -0.22 11.52 7.82
CA ILE A 29 0.90 11.69 6.86
C ILE A 29 1.97 12.64 7.41
N PRO A 30 1.64 13.80 8.03
CA PRO A 30 2.67 14.67 8.60
C PRO A 30 3.55 13.97 9.64
N GLY A 31 2.97 13.08 10.46
CA GLY A 31 3.72 12.30 11.45
C GLY A 31 4.66 11.29 10.79
N ILE A 32 4.19 10.60 9.74
CA ILE A 32 5.01 9.68 8.94
C ILE A 32 6.22 10.42 8.33
N ILE A 33 5.96 11.58 7.72
CA ILE A 33 7.01 12.39 7.09
C ILE A 33 8.02 12.90 8.12
N SER A 34 7.57 13.34 9.30
CA SER A 34 8.46 13.75 10.40
C SER A 34 9.37 12.61 10.82
N GLU A 35 8.81 11.44 11.11
CA GLU A 35 9.58 10.27 11.55
C GLU A 35 10.63 9.86 10.49
N LEU A 36 10.26 9.88 9.21
CA LEU A 36 11.19 9.57 8.12
C LEU A 36 12.33 10.59 7.99
N ARG A 37 12.06 11.88 8.24
CA ARG A 37 13.10 12.93 8.27
C ARG A 37 14.05 12.72 9.44
N ASP A 38 13.52 12.43 10.63
CA ASP A 38 14.30 12.25 11.84
C ASP A 38 15.20 11.01 11.75
N LEU A 39 14.68 9.93 11.18
CA LEU A 39 15.45 8.70 10.92
C LEU A 39 16.50 8.85 9.82
N LYS A 40 16.41 9.91 8.99
CA LYS A 40 17.25 10.11 7.79
C LYS A 40 17.31 8.86 6.91
N ALA A 41 16.18 8.17 6.80
CA ALA A 41 16.11 6.86 6.15
C ALA A 41 16.38 6.97 4.65
N LYS A 42 17.31 6.14 4.14
CA LYS A 42 17.60 6.03 2.70
C LYS A 42 16.76 4.98 1.99
N LEU A 43 16.34 3.95 2.73
CA LEU A 43 15.53 2.84 2.27
C LEU A 43 14.47 2.52 3.33
N VAL A 44 13.22 2.39 2.92
CA VAL A 44 12.09 2.11 3.80
C VAL A 44 11.28 0.93 3.28
N ALA A 45 11.03 -0.03 4.16
CA ALA A 45 10.02 -1.06 3.95
C ALA A 45 8.70 -0.57 4.54
N PHE A 46 7.70 -0.30 3.70
CA PHE A 46 6.34 -0.11 4.20
C PHE A 46 5.69 -1.49 4.37
N VAL A 47 5.26 -1.78 5.58
CA VAL A 47 4.69 -3.09 5.97
C VAL A 47 3.17 -3.03 6.04
N ASP A 48 2.60 -2.18 5.21
CA ASP A 48 1.17 -2.01 5.07
C ASP A 48 0.57 -3.23 4.36
N ASP A 49 -0.62 -3.65 4.79
CA ASP A 49 -1.33 -4.78 4.17
C ASP A 49 -1.66 -4.50 2.69
N ASN A 50 -1.90 -3.23 2.35
CA ASN A 50 -2.07 -2.75 0.98
C ASN A 50 -1.79 -1.24 0.90
N ILE A 51 -0.58 -0.85 0.49
CA ILE A 51 -0.18 0.57 0.43
C ILE A 51 -1.01 1.39 -0.57
N GLY A 52 -1.46 0.74 -1.65
CA GLY A 52 -2.33 1.31 -2.68
C GLY A 52 -3.80 1.04 -2.43
N GLY A 53 -4.18 0.59 -1.23
CA GLY A 53 -5.54 0.13 -0.95
C GLY A 53 -6.58 1.25 -0.83
N ASN A 54 -6.13 2.49 -0.68
CA ASN A 54 -6.95 3.71 -0.82
C ASN A 54 -6.18 4.67 -1.74
N PHE A 55 -6.63 4.82 -2.99
CA PHE A 55 -5.87 5.57 -4.00
C PHE A 55 -5.66 7.02 -3.61
N LYS A 56 -6.70 7.70 -3.11
CA LYS A 56 -6.60 9.10 -2.68
C LYS A 56 -5.50 9.28 -1.63
N ARG A 57 -5.53 8.47 -0.56
CA ARG A 57 -4.53 8.54 0.50
C ARG A 57 -3.14 8.15 0.00
N ALA A 58 -3.04 7.14 -0.86
CA ALA A 58 -1.76 6.71 -1.41
C ALA A 58 -1.12 7.82 -2.25
N LYS A 59 -1.90 8.52 -3.09
CA LYS A 59 -1.43 9.71 -3.84
C LYS A 59 -0.94 10.82 -2.91
N GLU A 60 -1.69 11.11 -1.83
CA GLU A 60 -1.28 12.09 -0.81
C GLU A 60 0.06 11.70 -0.16
N LEU A 61 0.19 10.44 0.29
CA LEU A 61 1.42 9.94 0.91
C LEU A 61 2.60 9.98 -0.07
N PHE A 62 2.44 9.46 -1.28
CA PHE A 62 3.52 9.40 -2.26
C PHE A 62 3.99 10.80 -2.66
N SER A 63 3.06 11.76 -2.79
CA SER A 63 3.40 13.16 -3.07
C SER A 63 4.30 13.75 -1.98
N GLU A 64 3.95 13.52 -0.71
CA GLU A 64 4.74 13.99 0.44
C GLU A 64 6.08 13.27 0.60
N LEU A 65 6.22 12.06 0.04
CA LEU A 65 7.47 11.30 0.03
C LEU A 65 8.51 11.83 -0.99
N ILE A 66 8.07 12.45 -2.10
CA ILE A 66 8.95 12.91 -3.19
C ILE A 66 10.13 13.78 -2.68
N PRO A 67 9.92 14.79 -1.81
CA PRO A 67 11.01 15.67 -1.36
C PRO A 67 12.05 14.96 -0.48
N LEU A 68 11.72 13.82 0.13
CA LEU A 68 12.64 13.06 0.99
C LEU A 68 13.73 12.32 0.21
N LYS A 69 13.52 12.07 -1.09
CA LYS A 69 14.48 11.36 -1.97
C LYS A 69 14.94 10.00 -1.41
N LEU A 70 14.07 9.32 -0.66
CA LEU A 70 14.30 7.98 -0.15
C LEU A 70 13.87 6.93 -1.19
N LYS A 71 14.35 5.70 -1.03
CA LYS A 71 13.82 4.54 -1.76
C LYS A 71 12.85 3.77 -0.86
N TRP A 72 11.83 3.16 -1.44
CA TRP A 72 10.92 2.32 -0.66
C TRP A 72 10.34 1.14 -1.44
N TYR A 73 9.91 0.13 -0.71
CA TYR A 73 9.13 -0.99 -1.24
C TYR A 73 7.99 -1.32 -0.29
N SER A 74 6.95 -1.97 -0.81
CA SER A 74 5.75 -2.32 -0.04
C SER A 74 4.99 -3.48 -0.66
N GLN A 75 3.90 -3.88 -0.02
CA GLN A 75 2.89 -4.79 -0.56
C GLN A 75 1.70 -3.99 -1.11
N ALA A 76 1.10 -4.46 -2.20
CA ALA A 76 -0.08 -3.86 -2.83
C ALA A 76 -0.95 -4.91 -3.52
N SER A 77 -2.25 -4.61 -3.68
CA SER A 77 -3.08 -5.33 -4.66
C SER A 77 -2.72 -4.89 -6.07
N ILE A 78 -2.92 -5.78 -7.06
CA ILE A 78 -2.72 -5.43 -8.48
C ILE A 78 -3.65 -4.30 -8.94
N ASN A 79 -4.77 -4.05 -8.26
CA ASN A 79 -5.70 -2.95 -8.57
C ASN A 79 -4.99 -1.60 -8.63
N ILE A 80 -3.85 -1.42 -7.96
CA ILE A 80 -3.01 -0.21 -8.08
C ILE A 80 -2.69 0.14 -9.55
N SER A 81 -2.64 -0.86 -10.44
CA SER A 81 -2.40 -0.66 -11.87
C SER A 81 -3.57 -0.04 -12.63
N GLN A 82 -4.72 0.17 -11.99
CA GLN A 82 -5.88 0.81 -12.60
C GLN A 82 -5.77 2.34 -12.61
N ASP A 83 -4.75 2.92 -11.97
CA ASP A 83 -4.54 4.36 -11.85
C ASP A 83 -3.10 4.75 -12.20
N ASP A 84 -2.91 5.22 -13.44
CA ASP A 84 -1.59 5.61 -13.96
C ASP A 84 -0.95 6.76 -13.17
N GLU A 85 -1.76 7.69 -12.66
CA GLU A 85 -1.27 8.81 -11.85
C GLU A 85 -0.69 8.29 -10.53
N LEU A 86 -1.36 7.33 -9.89
CA LEU A 86 -0.88 6.69 -8.67
C LEU A 86 0.44 5.96 -8.90
N LEU A 87 0.58 5.24 -10.01
CA LEU A 87 1.83 4.56 -10.38
C LEU A 87 2.97 5.56 -10.62
N GLU A 88 2.69 6.66 -11.32
CA GLU A 88 3.68 7.70 -11.59
C GLU A 88 4.12 8.41 -10.31
N LEU A 89 3.19 8.66 -9.38
CA LEU A 89 3.52 9.19 -8.05
C LEU A 89 4.34 8.19 -7.23
N ALA A 90 4.00 6.89 -7.26
CA ALA A 90 4.79 5.86 -6.61
C ALA A 90 6.23 5.87 -7.13
N ARG A 91 6.44 5.89 -8.45
CA ARG A 91 7.77 5.98 -9.07
C ARG A 91 8.51 7.25 -8.65
N LYS A 92 7.88 8.43 -8.75
CA LYS A 92 8.48 9.72 -8.36
C LYS A 92 8.86 9.78 -6.88
N SER A 93 8.06 9.15 -6.02
CA SER A 93 8.30 9.10 -4.57
C SER A 93 9.44 8.16 -4.15
N GLY A 94 10.03 7.42 -5.10
CA GLY A 94 11.13 6.50 -4.86
C GLY A 94 10.73 5.04 -4.66
N CYS A 95 9.54 4.64 -5.12
CA CYS A 95 9.16 3.22 -5.14
C CYS A 95 10.12 2.43 -6.03
N ILE A 96 10.76 1.41 -5.46
CA ILE A 96 11.67 0.51 -6.17
C ILE A 96 11.13 -0.92 -6.31
N GLY A 97 9.98 -1.21 -5.70
CA GLY A 97 9.36 -2.53 -5.80
C GLY A 97 8.05 -2.65 -5.04
N LEU A 98 7.10 -3.39 -5.61
CA LEU A 98 5.85 -3.77 -4.96
C LEU A 98 5.70 -5.29 -4.99
N PHE A 99 5.40 -5.88 -3.84
CA PHE A 99 4.94 -7.26 -3.75
C PHE A 99 3.46 -7.27 -4.09
N ILE A 100 3.14 -7.85 -5.26
CA ILE A 100 1.77 -7.92 -5.75
C ILE A 100 1.17 -9.28 -5.42
N GLY A 101 0.10 -9.28 -4.63
CA GLY A 101 -0.71 -10.48 -4.44
C GLY A 101 -1.52 -10.74 -5.71
N LEU A 102 -1.16 -11.75 -6.51
CA LEU A 102 -1.96 -12.22 -7.65
C LEU A 102 -2.89 -13.37 -7.26
N GLU A 103 -2.45 -14.29 -6.41
CA GLU A 103 -3.13 -15.51 -5.94
C GLU A 103 -3.49 -16.53 -7.03
N SER A 104 -4.13 -16.11 -8.11
CA SER A 104 -4.60 -16.98 -9.18
C SER A 104 -4.76 -16.19 -10.47
N LEU A 105 -4.56 -16.85 -11.61
CA LEU A 105 -4.88 -16.31 -12.94
C LEU A 105 -6.32 -16.66 -13.39
N SER A 106 -6.97 -17.62 -12.72
CA SER A 106 -8.38 -17.94 -12.97
C SER A 106 -9.27 -16.96 -12.22
N THR A 107 -10.12 -16.27 -12.98
CA THR A 107 -11.18 -15.40 -12.44
C THR A 107 -12.12 -16.16 -11.52
N GLN A 108 -12.50 -17.40 -11.87
CA GLN A 108 -13.39 -18.21 -11.04
C GLN A 108 -12.78 -18.48 -9.65
N ASN A 109 -11.49 -18.80 -9.59
CA ASN A 109 -10.80 -19.03 -8.31
C ASN A 109 -10.71 -17.75 -7.48
N LEU A 110 -10.48 -16.60 -8.11
CA LEU A 110 -10.41 -15.30 -7.44
C LEU A 110 -11.77 -14.91 -6.84
N GLU A 111 -12.84 -15.10 -7.60
CA GLU A 111 -14.22 -14.88 -7.15
C GLU A 111 -14.58 -15.81 -6.00
N ALA A 112 -14.21 -17.10 -6.09
CA ALA A 112 -14.49 -18.11 -5.07
C ALA A 112 -13.87 -17.80 -3.71
N VAL A 113 -12.78 -17.03 -3.67
CA VAL A 113 -12.11 -16.60 -2.42
C VAL A 113 -12.35 -15.13 -2.10
N GLY A 114 -13.30 -14.48 -2.76
CA GLY A 114 -13.68 -13.09 -2.50
C GLY A 114 -12.63 -12.03 -2.87
N LYS A 115 -11.61 -12.39 -3.66
CA LYS A 115 -10.56 -11.46 -4.09
C LYS A 115 -11.02 -10.68 -5.32
N LYS A 116 -11.09 -9.36 -5.19
CA LYS A 116 -11.48 -8.44 -6.26
C LYS A 116 -10.25 -7.84 -6.92
N VAL A 117 -10.18 -7.94 -8.24
CA VAL A 117 -9.06 -7.52 -9.09
C VAL A 117 -9.49 -6.38 -9.98
#